data_AF-A0A959IWM9-F1
#
_entry.id   AF-A0A959IWM9-F1
#
_cell.length_a   1.000
_cell.length_b   1.000
_cell.length_c   1.000
_cell.angle_alpha   90.00
_cell.angle_beta   90.00
_cell.angle_gamma   90.00
#
_symmetry.space_group_name_H-M   'P 1'
#
loop_
_entity.id
_entity.type
_entity.pdbx_description
1 polymer ?
#
loop_
_entity_poly.entity_id
_entity_poly.type
_entity_poly.pdbx_seq_one_letter_code
_entity_poly.pdbx_strand_id
1 'polypeptide(L)'
;CAQARAIENECYVAIAGSVGNLPNVHNMDIQFAQSMVFTPCDFAFPANGIKAEATPNTEMILIADVDIDLLRELNEFGSVRNLKDRRKDVFELKKR
;
A
#
# COMPACT_ATOMS: atom_id res chain seq x y z
N CYS A 1 -8.51 0.49 -0.36
CA CYS A 1 -7.93 -0.14 -1.56
C CYS A 1 -6.40 -0.27 -1.54
N ALA A 2 -5.68 0.30 -0.57
CA ALA A 2 -4.21 0.32 -0.56
C ALA A 2 -3.56 -1.07 -0.36
N GLN A 3 -4.14 -1.92 0.49
CA GLN A 3 -3.66 -3.29 0.69
C GLN A 3 -3.71 -4.12 -0.60
N ALA A 4 -4.80 -4.01 -1.38
CA ALA A 4 -4.89 -4.66 -2.68
C ALA A 4 -3.82 -4.14 -3.66
N ARG A 5 -3.49 -2.83 -3.63
CA ARG A 5 -2.42 -2.25 -4.46
C ARG A 5 -1.05 -2.83 -4.12
N ALA A 6 -0.78 -3.11 -2.84
CA ALA A 6 0.46 -3.72 -2.39
C ALA A 6 0.62 -5.16 -2.92
N ILE A 7 -0.48 -5.93 -2.94
CA ILE A 7 -0.48 -7.31 -3.43
C ILE A 7 -0.40 -7.36 -4.97
N GLU A 8 -1.30 -6.67 -5.68
CA GLU A 8 -1.42 -6.81 -7.14
C GLU A 8 -0.22 -6.22 -7.92
N ASN A 9 0.49 -5.27 -7.32
CA ASN A 9 1.69 -4.67 -7.89
C ASN A 9 2.97 -5.15 -7.21
N GLU A 10 2.87 -6.08 -6.24
CA GLU A 10 4.02 -6.64 -5.51
C GLU A 10 4.96 -5.55 -4.97
N CYS A 11 4.40 -4.59 -4.22
CA CYS A 11 5.13 -3.43 -3.71
C CYS A 11 4.72 -3.04 -2.29
N TYR A 12 5.56 -2.26 -1.60
CA TYR A 12 5.17 -1.61 -0.34
C TYR A 12 4.28 -0.40 -0.62
N VAL A 13 3.25 -0.22 0.21
CA VAL A 13 2.35 0.93 0.11
C VAL A 13 2.24 1.60 1.47
N ALA A 14 2.68 2.84 1.58
CA ALA A 14 2.46 3.68 2.76
C ALA A 14 1.24 4.58 2.52
N ILE A 15 0.28 4.54 3.45
CA ILE A 15 -0.83 5.48 3.47
C ILE A 15 -0.71 6.41 4.67
N ALA A 16 -0.95 7.68 4.42
CA ALA A 16 -1.04 8.71 5.44
C ALA A 16 -2.32 9.51 5.19
N GLY A 17 -2.99 9.87 6.28
CA GLY A 17 -4.16 10.73 6.22
C GLY A 17 -4.21 11.65 7.43
N SER A 18 -4.94 12.73 7.29
CA SER A 18 -5.15 13.71 8.35
C SER A 18 -6.22 13.25 9.33
N VAL A 19 -6.09 13.65 10.59
CA VAL A 19 -7.02 13.33 11.68
C VAL A 19 -7.44 14.61 12.40
N GLY A 20 -8.64 14.63 12.96
CA GLY A 20 -9.14 15.75 13.76
C GLY A 20 -9.79 16.86 12.93
N ASN A 21 -9.81 18.09 13.46
CA ASN A 21 -10.34 19.26 12.76
C ASN A 21 -9.26 20.32 12.59
N LEU A 22 -9.39 21.14 11.54
CA LEU A 22 -8.55 22.31 11.37
C LEU A 22 -9.42 23.58 11.35
N PRO A 23 -9.53 24.30 12.47
CA PRO A 23 -10.38 25.48 12.53
C PRO A 23 -9.82 26.58 11.63
N ASN A 24 -10.72 27.37 11.02
CA ASN A 24 -10.41 28.50 10.13
C ASN A 24 -9.93 28.16 8.71
N VAL A 25 -10.06 26.91 8.26
CA VAL A 25 -9.82 26.53 6.86
C VAL A 25 -11.13 26.03 6.23
N HIS A 26 -11.55 26.69 5.14
CA HIS A 26 -12.75 26.27 4.40
C HIS A 26 -12.54 24.88 3.79
N ASN A 27 -13.54 24.00 3.92
CA ASN A 27 -13.55 22.59 3.47
C ASN A 27 -12.62 21.62 4.23
N MET A 28 -12.06 22.00 5.38
CA MET A 28 -11.37 21.07 6.30
C MET A 28 -12.09 21.01 7.64
N ASP A 29 -13.27 20.39 7.63
CA ASP A 29 -14.08 20.18 8.84
C ASP A 29 -13.49 19.04 9.70
N ILE A 30 -14.11 17.86 9.70
CA ILE A 30 -13.65 16.71 10.49
C ILE A 30 -13.02 15.68 9.55
N GLN A 31 -11.79 15.30 9.87
CA GLN A 31 -11.01 14.31 9.14
C GLN A 31 -10.81 13.09 10.02
N PHE A 32 -10.92 11.92 9.40
CA PHE A 32 -10.64 10.64 10.01
C PHE A 32 -9.64 9.91 9.14
N ALA A 33 -8.59 9.39 9.76
CA ALA A 33 -7.61 8.58 9.07
C ALA A 33 -7.01 7.54 10.02
N GLN A 34 -6.47 6.50 9.40
CA GLN A 34 -5.57 5.55 10.03
C GLN A 34 -4.43 5.30 9.05
N SER A 35 -3.24 5.72 9.44
CA SER A 35 -2.02 5.56 8.63
C SER A 35 -1.47 4.15 8.79
N MET A 36 -0.95 3.57 7.71
CA MET A 36 -0.45 2.19 7.69
C MET A 36 0.62 2.01 6.62
N VAL A 37 1.48 1.00 6.81
CA VAL A 37 2.40 0.49 5.78
C VAL A 37 2.00 -0.94 5.44
N PHE A 38 1.61 -1.16 4.18
CA PHE A 38 1.24 -2.47 3.64
C PHE A 38 2.41 -3.13 2.92
N THR A 39 2.39 -4.46 2.93
CA THR A 39 3.32 -5.33 2.20
C THR A 39 2.56 -6.20 1.20
N PRO A 40 3.27 -6.86 0.26
CA PRO A 40 2.74 -8.03 -0.40
C PRO A 40 2.39 -9.14 0.61
N CYS A 41 1.65 -10.16 0.17
CA CYS A 41 1.31 -11.35 0.96
C CYS A 41 1.94 -12.60 0.31
N ASP A 42 3.17 -12.93 0.67
CA ASP A 42 3.86 -14.18 0.33
C ASP A 42 4.71 -14.63 1.53
N PHE A 43 5.44 -15.75 1.43
CA PHE A 43 6.14 -16.41 2.53
C PHE A 43 7.06 -15.50 3.36
N ALA A 44 7.76 -14.55 2.74
CA ALA A 44 8.67 -13.63 3.44
C ALA A 44 7.96 -12.44 4.12
N PHE A 45 6.64 -12.32 3.95
CA PHE A 45 5.85 -11.17 4.41
C PHE A 45 4.79 -11.58 5.45
N PRO A 46 4.26 -10.62 6.24
CA PRO A 46 3.14 -10.87 7.12
C PRO A 46 1.91 -11.38 6.36
N ALA A 47 1.26 -12.43 6.88
CA ALA A 47 0.08 -13.02 6.23
C ALA A 47 -1.11 -12.05 6.13
N ASN A 48 -1.20 -11.07 7.02
CA ASN A 48 -2.21 -10.00 6.97
C ASN A 48 -1.82 -8.84 6.03
N GLY A 49 -0.59 -8.82 5.49
CA GLY A 49 -0.10 -7.76 4.61
C GLY A 49 0.10 -6.40 5.27
N ILE A 50 0.15 -6.34 6.61
CA ILE A 50 0.34 -5.10 7.38
C ILE A 50 1.72 -5.16 8.03
N LYS A 51 2.61 -4.25 7.65
CA LYS A 51 3.94 -4.10 8.27
C LYS A 51 3.86 -3.31 9.57
N ALA A 52 3.11 -2.22 9.55
CA ALA A 52 2.93 -1.32 10.67
C ALA A 52 1.60 -0.57 10.52
N GLU A 53 0.94 -0.31 11.64
CA GLU A 53 -0.31 0.46 11.68
C GLU A 53 -0.26 1.52 12.79
N ALA A 54 -0.84 2.69 12.51
CA ALA A 54 -1.06 3.73 13.49
C ALA A 54 -2.39 3.51 14.22
N THR A 55 -2.52 4.09 15.40
CA THR A 55 -3.81 4.16 16.12
C THR A 55 -4.79 5.01 15.31
N PRO A 56 -6.04 4.53 15.08
CA PRO A 56 -7.04 5.30 14.35
C PRO A 56 -7.30 6.67 14.99
N ASN A 57 -7.48 7.69 14.16
CA ASN A 57 -7.88 9.04 14.58
C ASN A 57 -6.96 9.70 15.64
N THR A 58 -5.68 9.33 15.67
CA THR A 58 -4.69 9.85 16.61
C THR A 58 -3.51 10.41 15.83
N GLU A 59 -3.06 11.63 16.18
CA GLU A 59 -1.88 12.23 15.56
C GLU A 59 -0.62 11.50 16.05
N MET A 60 0.11 10.89 15.13
CA MET A 60 1.36 10.18 15.44
C MET A 60 2.23 9.98 14.19
N ILE A 61 3.50 9.67 14.43
CA ILE A 61 4.46 9.28 13.39
C ILE A 61 4.57 7.75 13.39
N LEU A 62 4.41 7.14 12.21
CA LEU A 62 4.61 5.71 12.00
C LEU A 62 5.95 5.49 11.29
N ILE A 63 6.83 4.68 11.89
CA ILE A 63 8.14 4.31 11.32
C ILE A 63 8.13 2.81 11.07
N ALA A 64 8.56 2.38 9.89
CA ALA A 64 8.64 0.97 9.52
C ALA A 64 9.85 0.72 8.61
N ASP A 65 10.63 -0.31 8.94
CA ASP A 65 11.73 -0.78 8.11
C ASP A 65 11.19 -1.67 7.00
N VAL A 66 11.57 -1.36 5.76
CA VAL A 66 11.16 -2.11 4.56
C VAL A 66 12.39 -2.61 3.83
N ASP A 67 12.33 -3.85 3.38
CA ASP A 67 13.43 -4.50 2.65
C ASP A 67 13.05 -4.63 1.16
N ILE A 68 13.82 -3.97 0.31
CA ILE A 68 13.60 -3.96 -1.14
C ILE A 68 14.13 -5.24 -1.79
N ASP A 69 15.12 -5.90 -1.19
CA ASP A 69 15.67 -7.14 -1.75
C ASP A 69 14.63 -8.27 -1.66
N LEU A 70 13.81 -8.30 -0.60
CA LEU A 70 12.64 -9.19 -0.50
C LEU A 70 11.62 -8.96 -1.63
N LEU A 71 11.41 -7.71 -2.07
CA LEU A 71 10.53 -7.45 -3.22
C LEU A 71 11.13 -7.99 -4.52
N ARG A 72 12.45 -7.84 -4.71
CA ARG A 72 13.13 -8.36 -5.90
C ARG A 72 13.06 -9.87 -5.95
N GLU A 73 13.26 -10.53 -4.81
CA GLU A 73 13.11 -11.97 -4.69
C GLU A 73 11.67 -12.40 -4.98
N LEU A 74 10.67 -11.69 -4.44
CA LEU A 74 9.26 -11.93 -4.72
C LEU A 74 8.94 -11.80 -6.23
N ASN A 75 9.42 -10.76 -6.91
CA ASN A 75 9.12 -10.57 -8.34
C ASN A 75 9.77 -11.65 -9.23
N GLU A 76 10.85 -12.28 -8.77
CA GLU A 76 11.55 -13.35 -9.50
C GLU A 76 11.04 -14.75 -9.15
N PHE A 77 10.92 -15.05 -7.86
CA PHE A 77 10.69 -16.39 -7.31
C PHE A 77 9.39 -16.52 -6.50
N GLY A 78 8.59 -15.46 -6.43
CA GLY A 78 7.30 -15.46 -5.73
C GLY A 78 6.34 -16.54 -6.25
N SER A 79 5.39 -16.91 -5.38
CA SER A 79 4.38 -17.94 -5.66
C SER A 79 3.49 -17.56 -6.84
N VAL A 80 3.27 -16.26 -7.03
CA VAL A 80 2.58 -15.66 -8.17
C VAL A 80 3.49 -14.62 -8.82
N ARG A 81 3.31 -14.37 -10.13
CA ARG A 81 4.15 -13.44 -10.90
C ARG A 81 3.31 -12.39 -11.62
N ASN A 82 2.61 -11.57 -10.84
CA ASN A 82 1.59 -10.64 -11.36
C ASN A 82 2.14 -9.69 -12.44
N LEU A 83 3.38 -9.23 -12.27
CA LEU A 83 4.03 -8.30 -13.20
C LEU A 83 4.48 -8.98 -14.50
N LYS A 84 4.88 -10.26 -14.44
CA LYS A 84 5.37 -11.02 -15.61
C LYS A 84 4.21 -11.61 -16.42
N ASP A 85 3.15 -12.03 -15.75
CA ASP A 85 2.01 -12.69 -16.38
C ASP A 85 0.95 -11.69 -16.91
N ARG A 86 1.18 -10.38 -16.76
CA ARG A 86 0.25 -9.33 -17.20
C ARG A 86 0.12 -9.29 -18.73
N ARG A 87 -1.08 -9.62 -19.23
CA ARG A 87 -1.46 -9.58 -20.65
C ARG A 87 -1.73 -8.17 -21.16
N LYS A 88 -0.68 -7.44 -21.56
CA LYS A 88 -0.82 -6.06 -22.09
C LYS A 88 -1.57 -6.00 -23.41
N ASP A 89 -1.51 -7.07 -24.21
CA ASP A 89 -2.17 -7.19 -25.51
C ASP A 89 -3.71 -7.12 -25.45
N VAL A 90 -4.32 -7.52 -24.32
CA VAL A 90 -5.78 -7.50 -24.14
C VAL A 90 -6.27 -6.15 -23.61
N PHE A 91 -5.43 -5.44 -22.85
CA PHE A 91 -5.82 -4.22 -22.11
C PHE A 91 -5.21 -2.93 -22.67
N GLU A 92 -4.47 -2.99 -23.78
CA GLU A 92 -3.96 -1.81 -24.47
C GLU A 92 -5.08 -1.13 -25.28
N LEU A 93 -5.55 0.04 -24.83
CA LEU A 93 -6.54 0.84 -25.55
C LEU A 93 -5.85 1.75 -26.58
N LYS A 94 -5.88 1.36 -27.86
CA LYS A 94 -5.46 2.25 -28.96
C LYS A 94 -6.65 3.10 -29.41
N LYS A 95 -6.51 4.42 -29.27
CA LYS A 95 -7.48 5.38 -29.83
C LYS A 95 -7.40 5.31 -31.36
N ARG A 96 -8.52 5.06 -32.02
CA ARG A 96 -8.67 5.20 -33.48
C ARG A 96 -8.87 6.67 -33.85
#